data_AF-A0A9N9A7X9-F1
#
_entry.id   AF-A0A9N9A7X9-F1
#
_cell.length_a   1.000
_cell.length_b   1.000
_cell.length_c   1.000
_cell.angle_alpha   90.00
_cell.angle_beta   90.00
_cell.angle_gamma   90.00
#
_symmetry.space_group_name_H-M   'P 1'
#
loop_
_entity.id
_entity.type
_entity.pdbx_description
1 polymer ?
#
loop_
_entity_poly.entity_id
_entity_poly.type
_entity_poly.pdbx_seq_one_letter_code
_entity_poly.pdbx_strand_id
1 'polypeptide(L)'
;MLFKNTLATLTLLLAICLTFLHAYPIALEVGDKASVTLSKLDGKITFTQIDPTNLEVDGKFNQGITDENTDNYSVCIEDSCETFTELGVVIHVPGTEPFKATGPGLIEIIVGKTLSVQYKGKPIDSGIIAKI
;
A
#
# COMPACT_ATOMS: atom_id res chain seq x y z
N MET A 1 22.49 -27.03 -45.94
CA MET A 1 23.22 -26.09 -45.05
C MET A 1 22.29 -24.98 -44.53
N LEU A 2 21.09 -25.34 -44.02
CA LEU A 2 20.07 -24.37 -43.56
C LEU A 2 19.61 -24.63 -42.11
N PHE A 3 19.88 -25.82 -41.55
CA PHE A 3 19.52 -26.19 -40.17
C PHE A 3 20.50 -25.72 -39.09
N LYS A 4 21.73 -25.34 -39.45
CA LYS A 4 22.74 -24.86 -38.48
C LYS A 4 22.44 -23.43 -38.00
N ASN A 5 21.84 -22.61 -38.85
CA ASN A 5 21.62 -21.19 -38.55
C ASN A 5 20.36 -20.96 -37.70
N THR A 6 19.35 -21.83 -37.82
CA THR A 6 18.12 -21.78 -37.01
C THR A 6 18.31 -22.27 -35.58
N LEU A 7 19.19 -23.26 -35.37
CA LEU A 7 19.54 -23.70 -34.02
C LEU A 7 20.29 -22.58 -33.27
N ALA A 8 21.28 -21.96 -33.92
CA ALA A 8 22.08 -20.90 -33.31
C ALA A 8 21.27 -19.65 -32.94
N THR A 9 20.29 -19.25 -33.76
CA THR A 9 19.40 -18.13 -33.44
C THR A 9 18.46 -18.46 -32.28
N LEU A 10 17.98 -19.70 -32.16
CA LEU A 10 17.13 -20.13 -31.05
C LEU A 10 17.90 -20.15 -29.72
N THR A 11 19.15 -20.63 -29.73
CA THR A 11 19.99 -20.63 -28.52
C THR A 11 20.34 -19.21 -28.07
N LEU A 12 20.58 -18.30 -29.01
CA LEU A 12 20.85 -16.89 -28.70
C LEU A 12 19.61 -16.21 -28.08
N LEU A 13 18.42 -16.47 -28.63
CA LEU A 13 17.17 -15.93 -28.08
C LEU A 13 16.88 -16.49 -26.68
N LEU A 14 17.11 -17.78 -26.45
CA LEU A 14 16.95 -18.41 -25.14
C LEU A 14 17.93 -17.84 -24.11
N ALA A 15 19.20 -17.62 -24.50
CA ALA A 15 20.20 -16.99 -23.64
C ALA A 15 19.80 -15.55 -23.25
N ILE A 16 19.24 -14.78 -24.19
CA ILE A 16 18.73 -13.42 -23.92
C ILE A 16 17.54 -13.49 -22.95
N CYS A 17 16.58 -14.39 -23.16
CA CYS A 17 15.45 -14.57 -22.24
C CYS A 17 15.90 -15.00 -20.83
N LEU A 18 16.92 -15.88 -20.73
CA LEU A 18 17.49 -16.31 -19.44
C LEU A 18 18.21 -15.18 -18.71
N THR A 19 18.85 -14.24 -19.42
CA THR A 19 19.46 -13.07 -18.78
C THR A 19 18.43 -12.13 -18.16
N PHE A 20 17.25 -12.00 -18.76
CA PHE A 20 16.15 -11.19 -18.21
C PHE A 20 15.32 -11.92 -17.15
N LEU A 21 15.51 -13.23 -16.98
CA LEU A 21 14.83 -14.01 -15.93
C LEU A 21 15.42 -13.76 -14.52
N HIS A 22 16.51 -13.00 -14.41
CA HIS A 22 16.96 -12.43 -13.14
C HIS A 22 16.14 -11.20 -12.74
N ALA A 23 14.82 -11.20 -13.00
CA ALA A 23 13.93 -10.34 -12.23
C ALA A 23 14.21 -10.68 -10.78
N TYR A 24 14.91 -9.75 -10.12
CA TYR A 24 15.34 -9.84 -8.75
C TYR A 24 14.15 -10.36 -7.95
N PRO A 25 14.27 -11.43 -7.14
CA PRO A 25 13.25 -11.67 -6.15
C PRO A 25 13.29 -10.42 -5.29
N ILE A 26 12.29 -9.54 -5.46
CA ILE A 26 12.12 -8.46 -4.52
C ILE A 26 11.90 -9.20 -3.21
N ALA A 27 12.83 -9.03 -2.28
CA ALA A 27 12.81 -9.77 -1.03
C ALA A 27 11.59 -9.26 -0.28
N LEU A 28 10.45 -9.91 -0.50
CA LEU A 28 9.20 -9.69 0.19
C LEU A 28 9.39 -10.26 1.59
N GLU A 29 10.05 -9.48 2.43
CA GLU A 29 10.32 -9.86 3.80
C GLU A 29 9.04 -9.68 4.60
N VAL A 30 8.36 -10.79 4.88
CA VAL A 30 7.28 -10.83 5.88
C VAL A 30 7.81 -10.20 7.16
N GLY A 31 7.07 -9.22 7.69
CA GLY A 31 7.46 -8.41 8.82
C GLY A 31 8.01 -7.03 8.45
N ASP A 32 8.25 -6.73 7.17
CA ASP A 32 8.56 -5.38 6.72
C ASP A 32 7.45 -4.41 7.11
N LYS A 33 7.85 -3.20 7.53
CA LYS A 33 6.92 -2.17 7.99
C LYS A 33 7.14 -0.84 7.32
N ALA A 34 6.04 -0.12 7.14
CA ALA A 34 6.04 1.28 6.76
C ALA A 34 5.02 2.03 7.59
N SER A 35 5.17 3.35 7.69
CA SER A 35 4.16 4.17 8.34
C SER A 35 4.04 5.55 7.71
N VAL A 36 2.91 6.19 7.97
CA VAL A 36 2.66 7.58 7.65
C VAL A 36 2.08 8.28 8.87
N THR A 37 2.56 9.50 9.11
CA THR A 37 2.02 10.38 10.16
C THR A 37 1.15 11.44 9.49
N LEU A 38 -0.07 11.61 10.01
CA LEU A 38 -1.07 12.55 9.55
C LEU A 38 -1.22 13.62 10.64
N SER A 39 -0.46 14.70 10.50
CA SER A 39 -0.25 15.67 11.59
C SER A 39 -1.51 16.46 11.94
N LYS A 40 -2.39 16.75 10.98
CA LYS A 40 -3.65 17.46 11.24
C LYS A 40 -4.66 16.56 11.94
N LEU A 41 -4.62 15.25 11.69
CA LEU A 41 -5.48 14.27 12.37
C LEU A 41 -4.91 13.75 13.69
N ASP A 42 -3.70 14.19 14.08
CA ASP A 42 -2.91 13.60 15.16
C ASP A 42 -2.96 12.06 15.07
N GLY A 43 -2.66 11.55 13.88
CA GLY A 43 -2.87 10.17 13.53
C GLY A 43 -1.63 9.51 12.95
N LYS A 44 -1.57 8.19 13.09
CA LYS A 44 -0.55 7.35 12.46
C LYS A 44 -1.22 6.12 11.87
N ILE A 45 -0.82 5.79 10.65
CA ILE A 45 -1.14 4.51 10.02
C ILE A 45 0.17 3.74 9.85
N THR A 46 0.16 2.46 10.23
CA THR A 46 1.27 1.52 10.07
C THR A 46 0.84 0.39 9.16
N PHE A 47 1.69 0.05 8.20
CA PHE A 47 1.53 -1.08 7.30
C PHE A 47 2.54 -2.14 7.72
N THR A 48 2.11 -3.39 7.80
CA THR A 48 2.97 -4.55 8.05
C THR A 48 2.77 -5.59 6.95
N GLN A 49 3.84 -6.03 6.29
CA GLN A 49 3.79 -7.17 5.39
C GLN A 49 3.54 -8.44 6.20
N ILE A 50 2.39 -9.08 6.05
CA ILE A 50 2.03 -10.29 6.84
C ILE A 50 2.25 -11.59 6.08
N ASP A 51 2.22 -11.53 4.74
CA ASP A 51 2.56 -12.62 3.82
C ASP A 51 3.05 -12.01 2.48
N PRO A 52 3.50 -12.80 1.50
CA PRO A 52 4.05 -12.28 0.23
C PRO A 52 3.08 -11.49 -0.65
N THR A 53 1.79 -11.38 -0.29
CA THR A 53 0.75 -10.72 -1.10
C THR A 53 -0.14 -9.76 -0.33
N ASN A 54 -0.14 -9.81 1.00
CA ASN A 54 -1.04 -9.03 1.84
C ASN A 54 -0.32 -8.17 2.88
N LEU A 55 -0.96 -7.03 3.15
CA LEU A 55 -0.61 -6.10 4.23
C LEU A 55 -1.66 -6.14 5.32
N GLU A 56 -1.21 -5.98 6.55
CA GLU A 56 -2.02 -5.50 7.65
C GLU A 56 -1.85 -3.98 7.77
N VAL A 57 -2.95 -3.27 8.00
CA VAL A 57 -3.00 -1.83 8.20
C VAL A 57 -3.54 -1.58 9.60
N ASP A 58 -2.75 -0.93 10.44
CA ASP A 58 -3.15 -0.47 11.77
C ASP A 58 -3.21 1.05 11.80
N GLY A 59 -4.26 1.63 12.39
CA GLY A 59 -4.35 3.08 12.49
C GLY A 59 -5.20 3.59 13.63
N LYS A 60 -5.03 4.88 13.90
CA LYS A 60 -5.89 5.66 14.78
C LYS A 60 -5.79 7.14 14.40
N PHE A 61 -6.92 7.84 14.43
CA PHE A 61 -6.98 9.30 14.33
C PHE A 61 -7.49 9.87 15.67
N ASN A 62 -6.79 10.82 16.26
CA ASN A 62 -7.21 11.41 17.54
C ASN A 62 -8.03 12.68 17.37
N GLN A 63 -7.98 13.33 16.20
CA GLN A 63 -8.72 14.56 15.91
C GLN A 63 -9.04 14.70 14.41
N GLY A 64 -9.81 15.75 14.06
CA GLY A 64 -10.11 16.14 12.67
C GLY A 64 -11.22 15.34 11.98
N ILE A 65 -11.75 14.31 12.63
CA ILE A 65 -12.99 13.62 12.21
C ILE A 65 -14.17 14.35 12.85
N THR A 66 -15.11 14.83 12.05
CA THR A 66 -16.17 15.76 12.51
C THR A 66 -17.59 15.26 12.19
N ASP A 67 -17.70 14.12 11.53
CA ASP A 67 -18.93 13.51 11.06
C ASP A 67 -18.88 12.02 11.45
N GLU A 68 -19.99 11.47 11.94
CA GLU A 68 -20.07 10.09 12.43
C GLU A 68 -20.29 9.08 11.30
N ASN A 69 -20.64 9.54 10.09
CA ASN A 69 -20.86 8.65 8.96
C ASN A 69 -19.53 8.23 8.32
N THR A 70 -19.19 6.95 8.45
CA THR A 70 -17.98 6.33 7.91
C THR A 70 -17.90 6.37 6.39
N ASP A 71 -19.02 6.33 5.66
CA ASP A 71 -19.01 6.40 4.19
C ASP A 71 -18.57 7.77 3.66
N ASN A 72 -18.57 8.81 4.51
CA ASN A 72 -18.07 10.12 4.13
C ASN A 72 -16.54 10.20 4.17
N TYR A 73 -15.85 9.19 4.70
CA TYR A 73 -14.41 9.18 4.86
C TYR A 73 -13.76 8.05 4.08
N SER A 74 -12.58 8.33 3.53
CA SER A 74 -11.75 7.33 2.87
C SER A 74 -10.27 7.52 3.16
N VAL A 75 -9.52 6.42 3.13
CA VAL A 75 -8.06 6.40 3.09
C VAL A 75 -7.67 6.10 1.66
N CYS A 76 -6.87 6.97 1.05
CA CYS A 76 -6.42 6.83 -0.33
C CYS A 76 -4.89 6.81 -0.40
N ILE A 77 -4.35 5.85 -1.14
CA ILE A 77 -2.94 5.82 -1.57
C ILE A 77 -2.95 6.10 -3.07
N GLU A 78 -2.51 7.31 -3.45
CA GLU A 78 -2.69 7.83 -4.82
C GLU A 78 -4.16 7.73 -5.27
N ASP A 79 -4.46 6.95 -6.31
CA ASP A 79 -5.79 6.80 -6.90
C ASP A 79 -6.61 5.62 -6.32
N SER A 80 -6.01 4.81 -5.45
CA SER A 80 -6.68 3.68 -4.79
C SER A 80 -7.21 4.13 -3.43
N CYS A 81 -8.53 4.01 -3.23
CA CYS A 81 -9.22 4.47 -2.04
C CYS A 81 -10.07 3.36 -1.43
N GLU A 82 -10.02 3.27 -0.10
CA GLU A 82 -10.90 2.43 0.71
C GLU A 82 -11.66 3.33 1.68
N THR A 83 -12.97 3.12 1.81
CA THR A 83 -13.81 3.87 2.76
C THR A 83 -13.52 3.43 4.20
N PHE A 84 -13.85 4.29 5.17
CA PHE A 84 -13.76 3.91 6.58
C PHE A 84 -14.66 2.71 6.90
N THR A 85 -15.79 2.57 6.21
CA THR A 85 -16.70 1.41 6.31
C THR A 85 -16.00 0.12 5.86
N GLU A 86 -15.34 0.12 4.70
CA GLU A 86 -14.60 -1.04 4.18
C GLU A 86 -13.42 -1.43 5.09
N LEU A 87 -12.79 -0.44 5.71
CA LEU A 87 -11.69 -0.64 6.66
C LEU A 87 -12.17 -1.01 8.08
N GLY A 88 -13.49 -1.08 8.33
CA GLY A 88 -14.05 -1.38 9.65
C GLY A 88 -13.74 -0.33 10.73
N VAL A 89 -13.52 0.93 10.33
CA VAL A 89 -13.21 2.02 11.24
C VAL A 89 -14.44 2.42 12.03
N VAL A 90 -14.30 2.54 13.36
CA VAL A 90 -15.33 3.07 14.25
C VAL A 90 -14.99 4.51 14.61
N ILE A 91 -15.88 5.45 14.26
CA ILE A 91 -15.71 6.88 14.54
C ILE A 91 -16.19 7.21 15.95
N HIS A 92 -15.37 7.99 16.67
CA HIS A 92 -15.73 8.68 17.90
C HIS A 92 -15.23 10.11 17.78
N VAL A 93 -16.08 11.03 17.30
CA VAL A 93 -15.72 12.43 17.11
C VAL A 93 -15.04 12.99 18.38
N PRO A 94 -13.85 13.63 18.27
CA PRO A 94 -13.24 14.14 17.04
C PRO A 94 -12.30 13.17 16.29
N GLY A 95 -12.25 11.88 16.64
CA GLY A 95 -11.32 10.89 16.09
C GLY A 95 -11.96 9.52 15.83
N THR A 96 -11.19 8.46 16.05
CA THR A 96 -11.61 7.07 15.88
C THR A 96 -11.12 6.20 17.02
N GLU A 97 -11.76 5.04 17.17
CA GLU A 97 -11.11 3.92 17.85
C GLU A 97 -9.88 3.45 17.05
N PRO A 98 -8.91 2.74 17.68
CA PRO A 98 -7.91 1.99 16.94
C PRO A 98 -8.58 1.02 15.98
N PHE A 99 -8.09 0.96 14.74
CA PHE A 99 -8.62 0.08 13.72
C PHE A 99 -7.51 -0.76 13.08
N LYS A 100 -7.93 -1.90 12.53
CA LYS A 100 -7.07 -2.86 11.85
C LYS A 100 -7.81 -3.43 10.65
N ALA A 101 -7.14 -3.47 9.50
CA ALA A 101 -7.64 -4.09 8.28
C ALA A 101 -6.54 -4.93 7.62
N THR A 102 -6.94 -5.90 6.80
CA THR A 102 -6.02 -6.72 6.01
C THR A 102 -6.48 -6.70 4.56
N GLY A 103 -5.54 -6.57 3.64
CA GLY A 103 -5.84 -6.57 2.21
C GLY A 103 -4.62 -6.84 1.35
N PRO A 104 -4.82 -7.03 0.03
CA PRO A 104 -3.73 -7.24 -0.90
C PRO A 104 -2.84 -6.00 -0.98
N GLY A 105 -1.53 -6.20 -1.03
CA GLY A 105 -0.56 -5.11 -1.14
C GLY A 105 0.87 -5.53 -0.81
N LEU A 106 1.82 -4.70 -1.22
CA LEU A 106 3.25 -4.89 -0.96
C LEU A 106 3.85 -3.61 -0.42
N ILE A 107 4.63 -3.70 0.67
CA ILE A 107 5.28 -2.53 1.30
C ILE A 107 6.14 -1.77 0.29
N GLU A 108 6.91 -2.49 -0.52
CA GLU A 108 7.79 -1.93 -1.56
C GLU A 108 7.07 -1.07 -2.60
N ILE A 109 5.78 -1.34 -2.84
CA ILE A 109 4.96 -0.59 -3.81
C ILE A 109 4.43 0.70 -3.18
N ILE A 110 4.11 0.68 -1.88
CA ILE A 110 3.46 1.81 -1.21
C ILE A 110 4.46 2.79 -0.58
N VAL A 111 5.67 2.36 -0.25
CA VAL A 111 6.72 3.25 0.29
C VAL A 111 7.05 4.34 -0.73
N GLY A 112 7.12 5.58 -0.24
CA GLY A 112 7.33 6.78 -1.04
C GLY A 112 6.05 7.37 -1.65
N LYS A 113 4.92 6.64 -1.63
CA LYS A 113 3.63 7.17 -2.09
C LYS A 113 2.99 8.09 -1.08
N THR A 114 2.10 8.95 -1.57
CA THR A 114 1.27 9.80 -0.72
C THR A 114 0.03 9.04 -0.28
N LEU A 115 -0.16 8.95 1.04
CA LEU A 115 -1.44 8.58 1.63
C LEU A 115 -2.19 9.86 2.00
N SER A 116 -3.48 9.88 1.72
CA SER A 116 -4.40 10.94 2.17
C SER A 116 -5.61 10.34 2.87
N VAL A 117 -6.10 11.04 3.88
CA VAL A 117 -7.45 10.83 4.41
C VAL A 117 -8.33 11.89 3.77
N GLN A 118 -9.47 11.48 3.25
CA GLN A 118 -10.41 12.36 2.56
C GLN A 118 -11.76 12.41 3.28
N TYR A 119 -12.42 13.56 3.22
CA TYR A 119 -13.82 13.75 3.61
C TYR A 119 -14.61 14.16 2.36
N LYS A 120 -15.61 13.35 1.98
CA LYS A 120 -16.45 13.54 0.78
C LYS A 120 -15.61 13.80 -0.48
N GLY A 121 -14.55 13.01 -0.66
CA GLY A 121 -13.65 13.07 -1.81
C GLY A 121 -12.65 14.25 -1.80
N LYS A 122 -12.52 14.97 -0.67
CA LYS A 122 -11.52 16.04 -0.53
C LYS A 122 -10.50 15.70 0.55
N PRO A 123 -9.19 15.83 0.28
CA PRO A 123 -8.16 15.53 1.28
C PRO A 123 -8.26 16.49 2.48
N ILE A 124 -8.34 15.92 3.67
CA ILE A 124 -8.30 16.67 4.95
C ILE A 124 -6.90 16.63 5.57
N ASP A 125 -6.16 15.54 5.34
CA ASP A 125 -4.76 15.41 5.70
C ASP A 125 -4.04 14.42 4.77
N SER A 126 -2.72 14.54 4.69
CA SER A 126 -1.89 13.66 3.87
C SER A 126 -0.45 13.58 4.37
N GLY A 127 0.23 12.52 3.98
CA GLY A 127 1.64 12.30 4.30
C GLY A 127 2.27 11.28 3.36
N ILE A 128 3.60 11.23 3.37
CA ILE A 128 4.36 10.24 2.61
C ILE A 128 4.56 8.99 3.46
N ILE A 129 4.29 7.82 2.88
CA ILE A 129 4.55 6.53 3.51
C ILE A 129 6.07 6.29 3.51
N ALA A 130 6.64 6.06 4.69
CA ALA A 130 8.07 5.81 4.86
C ALA A 130 8.30 4.44 5.50
N LYS A 131 9.32 3.71 5.05
CA LYS A 131 9.78 2.47 5.69
C LYS A 131 10.26 2.77 7.11
N ILE A 132 9.99 1.88 8.07
CA ILE A 132 10.36 2.02 9.49
C ILE A 132 11.12 0.81 10.02
#